data_AF-A0A7G1P8Q9-F1
#
_entry.id   AF-A0A7G1P8Q9-F1
#
_cell.length_a   1.000
_cell.length_b   1.000
_cell.length_c   1.000
_cell.angle_alpha   90.00
_cell.angle_beta   90.00
_cell.angle_gamma   90.00
#
_symmetry.space_group_name_H-M   'P 1'
#
loop_
_entity.id
_entity.type
_entity.pdbx_description
1 polymer ?
#
loop_
_entity_poly.entity_id
_entity_poly.type
_entity_poly.pdbx_seq_one_letter_code
_entity_poly.pdbx_strand_id
1 'polypeptide(L)'
;MPFSTRVRRIASPKTALTGAAVAAATTGMVLAAGPAQAASPTVATSASAKATAQKMIHNDAQFKAFSKIVEHESGWNAAATNSSSGAYGLVQALPGSKMASAGADWKTNPKTQIKWGLDYMNSRYGSPTAAWSFWQANGWY
;
A
#
# COMPACT_ATOMS: atom_id res chain seq x y z
N MET A 1 -18.78 -57.90 10.24
CA MET A 1 -19.86 -56.97 9.89
C MET A 1 -19.27 -55.83 9.04
N PRO A 2 -19.98 -55.30 8.03
CA PRO A 2 -19.38 -54.72 6.83
C PRO A 2 -19.59 -53.19 6.68
N PHE A 3 -18.94 -52.63 5.64
CA PHE A 3 -19.13 -51.32 4.97
C PHE A 3 -18.55 -50.08 5.70
N SER A 4 -17.51 -49.40 5.20
CA SER A 4 -17.31 -48.69 3.91
C SER A 4 -18.15 -47.42 3.78
N THR A 5 -17.48 -46.30 3.43
CA THR A 5 -17.88 -45.28 2.43
C THR A 5 -17.60 -43.84 2.87
N ARG A 6 -16.95 -43.13 1.95
CA ARG A 6 -16.60 -41.70 1.91
C ARG A 6 -17.83 -40.78 1.79
N VAL A 7 -17.53 -39.48 1.80
CA VAL A 7 -18.16 -38.38 1.03
C VAL A 7 -19.09 -37.48 1.85
N ARG A 8 -19.08 -36.18 1.51
CA ARG A 8 -20.07 -35.22 2.01
C ARG A 8 -19.68 -33.75 2.03
N ARG A 9 -19.17 -33.14 0.95
CA ARG A 9 -19.23 -31.67 0.80
C ARG A 9 -20.70 -31.25 0.82
N ILE A 10 -21.10 -30.42 1.78
CA ILE A 10 -22.44 -29.83 1.80
C ILE A 10 -22.29 -28.34 1.50
N ALA A 11 -22.59 -28.00 0.25
CA ALA A 11 -22.95 -26.66 -0.17
C ALA A 11 -24.25 -26.26 0.55
N SER A 12 -24.31 -25.03 1.04
CA SER A 12 -25.55 -24.41 1.53
C SER A 12 -26.08 -23.41 0.51
N PRO A 13 -27.42 -23.25 0.43
CA PRO A 13 -28.13 -23.05 -0.83
C PRO A 13 -28.27 -21.60 -1.27
N LYS A 14 -28.31 -21.45 -2.60
CA LYS A 14 -28.71 -20.23 -3.33
C LYS A 14 -30.24 -20.21 -3.34
N THR A 15 -30.85 -19.37 -2.50
CA THR A 15 -32.30 -19.14 -2.58
C THR A 15 -32.57 -18.19 -3.75
N ALA A 16 -33.13 -18.76 -4.82
CA ALA A 16 -33.80 -18.03 -5.87
C ALA A 16 -35.23 -17.69 -5.38
N LEU A 17 -35.60 -16.43 -5.47
CA LEU A 17 -36.99 -15.97 -5.38
C LEU A 17 -37.36 -15.36 -6.74
N THR A 18 -38.05 -16.16 -7.54
CA THR A 18 -38.83 -15.74 -8.70
C THR A 18 -40.22 -15.29 -8.25
N GLY A 19 -40.71 -14.15 -8.74
CA GLY A 19 -42.11 -13.76 -8.58
C GLY A 19 -42.38 -12.33 -9.05
N ALA A 20 -43.10 -12.20 -10.16
CA ALA A 20 -43.32 -11.00 -10.97
C ALA A 20 -44.36 -10.02 -10.41
N ALA A 21 -44.29 -8.75 -10.82
CA ALA A 21 -45.43 -7.97 -11.34
C ALA A 21 -45.00 -6.53 -11.72
N VAL A 22 -45.25 -6.16 -12.98
CA VAL A 22 -45.24 -4.77 -13.46
C VAL A 22 -46.54 -4.09 -13.03
N ALA A 23 -46.44 -2.95 -12.34
CA ALA A 23 -47.50 -1.96 -12.22
C ALA A 23 -46.87 -0.57 -12.20
N ALA A 24 -47.19 0.23 -13.22
CA ALA A 24 -46.80 1.62 -13.31
C ALA A 24 -47.78 2.49 -12.51
N ALA A 25 -47.25 3.29 -11.58
CA ALA A 25 -47.93 4.50 -11.09
C ALA A 25 -46.91 5.50 -10.52
N THR A 26 -47.04 6.71 -11.03
CA THR A 26 -46.33 7.97 -10.84
C THR A 26 -46.17 8.44 -9.39
N THR A 27 -44.96 8.86 -8.99
CA THR A 27 -44.60 10.22 -8.50
C THR A 27 -43.19 10.20 -7.93
N GLY A 28 -42.39 11.20 -8.31
CA GLY A 28 -40.95 11.24 -8.08
C GLY A 28 -40.55 11.41 -6.62
N MET A 29 -39.81 10.46 -6.10
CA MET A 29 -38.68 10.72 -5.19
C MET A 29 -37.49 9.92 -5.70
N VAL A 30 -36.63 10.58 -6.46
CA VAL A 30 -35.29 10.09 -6.78
C VAL A 30 -34.47 10.11 -5.48
N LEU A 31 -34.57 9.04 -4.70
CA LEU A 31 -33.49 8.66 -3.80
C LEU A 31 -32.33 8.25 -4.70
N ALA A 32 -31.40 9.17 -4.91
CA ALA A 32 -30.15 8.90 -5.57
C ALA A 32 -29.38 7.86 -4.74
N ALA A 33 -29.53 6.58 -5.09
CA ALA A 33 -28.58 5.54 -4.74
C ALA A 33 -27.29 5.84 -5.52
N GLY A 34 -26.51 6.80 -5.00
CA GLY A 34 -25.14 6.98 -5.44
C GLY A 34 -24.39 5.67 -5.23
N PRO A 35 -23.49 5.26 -6.14
CA PRO A 35 -22.71 4.06 -5.93
C PRO A 35 -21.93 4.25 -4.62
N ALA A 36 -22.14 3.33 -3.67
CA ALA A 36 -21.24 3.15 -2.55
C ALA A 36 -19.89 2.68 -3.14
N GLN A 37 -19.05 3.64 -3.53
CA GLN A 37 -17.66 3.39 -3.86
C GLN A 37 -17.01 2.87 -2.58
N ALA A 38 -16.94 1.54 -2.43
CA ALA A 38 -15.97 0.93 -1.55
C ALA A 38 -14.61 1.56 -1.94
N ALA A 39 -13.99 2.28 -1.01
CA ALA A 39 -12.73 2.96 -1.27
C ALA A 39 -11.67 1.89 -1.54
N SER A 40 -11.45 1.55 -2.81
CA SER A 40 -10.26 0.85 -3.24
C SER A 40 -9.08 1.63 -2.70
N PRO A 41 -8.06 0.99 -2.09
CA PRO A 41 -6.89 1.70 -1.63
C PRO A 41 -6.28 2.41 -2.84
N THR A 42 -6.45 3.73 -2.91
CA THR A 42 -5.80 4.53 -3.93
C THR A 42 -4.32 4.42 -3.66
N VAL A 43 -3.62 3.67 -4.52
CA VAL A 43 -2.16 3.69 -4.53
C VAL A 43 -1.75 5.15 -4.73
N ALA A 44 -1.04 5.69 -3.76
CA ALA A 44 -0.63 7.07 -3.81
C ALA A 44 0.23 7.34 -5.05
N THR A 45 -0.04 8.45 -5.71
CA THR A 45 0.79 8.91 -6.83
C THR A 45 2.17 9.33 -6.31
N SER A 46 3.19 9.26 -7.17
CA SER A 46 4.56 9.73 -6.86
C SER A 46 4.58 11.16 -6.31
N ALA A 47 3.79 12.06 -6.91
CA ALA A 47 3.67 13.44 -6.44
C ALA A 47 3.10 13.52 -5.01
N SER A 48 2.04 12.74 -4.72
CA SER A 48 1.43 12.73 -3.38
C SER A 48 2.35 12.11 -2.31
N ALA A 49 3.16 11.11 -2.68
CA ALA A 49 4.17 10.52 -1.80
C ALA A 49 5.28 11.54 -1.46
N LYS A 50 5.79 12.25 -2.47
CA LYS A 50 6.83 13.28 -2.29
C LYS A 50 6.34 14.45 -1.43
N ALA A 51 5.12 14.93 -1.68
CA ALA A 51 4.49 15.96 -0.85
C ALA A 51 4.27 15.49 0.60
N THR A 52 3.97 14.21 0.80
CA THR A 52 3.87 13.63 2.15
C THR A 52 5.23 13.63 2.85
N ALA A 53 6.30 13.24 2.15
CA ALA A 53 7.66 13.26 2.71
C ALA A 53 8.11 14.68 3.08
N GLN A 54 7.81 15.70 2.26
CA GLN A 54 8.09 17.11 2.58
C GLN A 54 7.41 17.56 3.88
N LYS A 55 6.18 17.11 4.13
CA LYS A 55 5.45 17.43 5.37
C LYS A 55 6.00 16.70 6.59
N MET A 56 6.67 15.56 6.41
CA MET A 56 7.20 14.75 7.51
C MET A 56 8.65 15.09 7.87
N ILE A 57 9.43 15.58 6.89
CA ILE A 57 10.86 15.82 7.03
C ILE A 57 11.10 17.33 7.00
N HIS A 58 11.00 17.98 8.16
CA HIS A 58 11.09 19.44 8.27
C HIS A 58 12.49 20.00 7.99
N ASN A 59 13.54 19.18 8.06
CA ASN A 59 14.89 19.60 7.73
C ASN A 59 15.14 19.45 6.23
N ASP A 60 15.40 20.56 5.54
CA ASP A 60 15.60 20.59 4.09
C ASP A 60 16.74 19.70 3.60
N ALA A 61 17.86 19.62 4.34
CA ALA A 61 19.00 18.79 3.95
C ALA A 61 18.66 17.30 4.07
N GLN A 62 17.95 16.92 5.14
CA GLN A 62 17.46 15.55 5.33
C GLN A 62 16.43 15.19 4.27
N PHE A 63 15.49 16.09 3.95
CA PHE A 63 14.50 15.86 2.90
C PHE A 63 15.17 15.70 1.53
N LYS A 64 16.12 16.58 1.18
CA LYS A 64 16.86 16.48 -0.09
C LYS A 64 17.62 15.16 -0.20
N ALA A 65 18.29 14.73 0.87
CA ALA A 65 19.01 13.45 0.90
C ALA A 65 18.05 12.25 0.77
N PHE A 66 17.00 12.20 1.59
CA PHE A 66 15.96 11.18 1.52
C PHE A 66 15.33 11.12 0.12
N SER A 67 15.02 12.27 -0.47
CA SER A 67 14.39 12.36 -1.78
C SER A 67 15.28 11.80 -2.89
N LYS A 68 16.60 11.95 -2.81
CA LYS A 68 17.51 11.37 -3.81
C LYS A 68 17.52 9.85 -3.71
N ILE A 69 17.60 9.30 -2.49
CA ILE A 69 17.53 7.86 -2.29
C ILE A 69 16.21 7.32 -2.85
N VAL A 70 15.05 7.86 -2.42
CA VAL A 70 13.74 7.37 -2.89
C VAL A 70 13.56 7.49 -4.41
N GLU A 71 14.12 8.52 -5.03
CA GLU A 71 14.14 8.66 -6.49
C GLU A 71 14.90 7.50 -7.15
N HIS A 72 16.08 7.15 -6.66
CA HIS A 72 16.89 6.03 -7.17
C HIS A 72 16.25 4.66 -6.89
N GLU A 73 15.63 4.49 -5.72
CA GLU A 73 15.05 3.22 -5.31
C GLU A 73 13.73 2.91 -6.03
N SER A 74 12.88 3.91 -6.26
CA SER A 74 11.51 3.67 -6.71
C SER A 74 10.93 4.67 -7.69
N GLY A 75 11.64 5.77 -8.01
CA GLY A 75 11.04 6.89 -8.74
C GLY A 75 9.78 7.43 -8.03
N TRP A 76 9.77 7.40 -6.69
CA TRP A 76 8.63 7.74 -5.84
C TRP A 76 7.38 6.86 -6.01
N ASN A 77 7.48 5.70 -6.66
CA ASN A 77 6.35 4.77 -6.74
C ASN A 77 6.23 3.94 -5.46
N ALA A 78 5.24 4.24 -4.62
CA ALA A 78 4.98 3.52 -3.37
C ALA A 78 4.54 2.05 -3.55
N ALA A 79 4.21 1.63 -4.77
CA ALA A 79 3.93 0.25 -5.14
C ALA A 79 5.06 -0.41 -5.94
N ALA A 80 6.22 0.25 -6.09
CA ALA A 80 7.37 -0.30 -6.80
C ALA A 80 7.76 -1.65 -6.20
N THR A 81 7.87 -2.66 -7.05
CA THR A 81 8.34 -3.99 -6.67
C THR A 81 9.45 -4.39 -7.62
N ASN A 82 10.63 -4.68 -7.09
CA ASN A 82 11.70 -5.27 -7.88
C ASN A 82 11.37 -6.75 -8.14
N SER A 83 11.25 -7.15 -9.41
CA SER A 83 10.84 -8.50 -9.79
C SER A 83 11.87 -9.58 -9.47
N SER A 84 13.15 -9.22 -9.40
CA SER A 84 14.25 -10.15 -9.13
C SER A 84 14.41 -10.38 -7.62
N SER A 85 14.44 -9.30 -6.84
CA SER A 85 14.70 -9.38 -5.38
C SER A 85 13.45 -9.42 -4.51
N GLY A 86 12.31 -8.95 -5.00
CA GLY A 86 11.10 -8.76 -4.20
C GLY A 86 11.13 -7.53 -3.29
N ALA A 87 12.12 -6.65 -3.42
CA ALA A 87 12.17 -5.38 -2.70
C ALA A 87 10.95 -4.52 -3.02
N TYR A 88 10.39 -3.83 -2.00
CA TYR A 88 9.08 -3.20 -2.11
C TYR A 88 9.04 -1.75 -1.60
N GLY A 89 8.24 -0.93 -2.28
CA GLY A 89 7.84 0.41 -1.85
C GLY A 89 8.89 1.48 -2.10
N LEU A 90 8.65 2.66 -1.51
CA LEU A 90 9.44 3.89 -1.74
C LEU A 90 10.94 3.72 -1.47
N VAL A 91 11.27 2.91 -0.47
CA VAL A 91 12.63 2.69 0.03
C VAL A 91 13.15 1.28 -0.27
N GLN A 92 12.45 0.54 -1.14
CA GLN A 92 12.82 -0.82 -1.59
C GLN A 92 13.20 -1.76 -0.43
N ALA A 93 12.33 -1.84 0.59
CA ALA A 93 12.56 -2.68 1.76
C ALA A 93 12.58 -4.18 1.40
N LEU A 94 13.54 -4.92 1.96
CA LEU A 94 13.68 -6.37 1.75
C LEU A 94 13.78 -7.15 3.08
N PRO A 95 12.80 -8.04 3.39
CA PRO A 95 11.48 -8.11 2.77
C PRO A 95 10.64 -6.86 3.09
N GLY A 96 9.71 -6.52 2.19
CA GLY A 96 8.80 -5.37 2.36
C GLY A 96 7.99 -5.40 3.65
N SER A 97 7.70 -6.60 4.18
CA SER A 97 6.98 -6.81 5.44
C SER A 97 7.65 -6.19 6.66
N LYS A 98 8.94 -5.85 6.60
CA LYS A 98 9.61 -5.08 7.66
C LYS A 98 8.95 -3.74 7.95
N MET A 99 8.30 -3.14 6.95
CA MET A 99 7.57 -1.88 7.12
C MET A 99 6.34 -2.00 8.01
N ALA A 100 5.88 -3.22 8.33
CA ALA A 100 4.79 -3.45 9.28
C ALA A 100 5.07 -2.92 10.69
N SER A 101 6.35 -2.74 11.07
CA SER A 101 6.70 -2.11 12.35
C SER A 101 6.32 -0.63 12.42
N ALA A 102 6.20 0.05 11.28
CA ALA A 102 5.77 1.45 11.21
C ALA A 102 4.25 1.61 11.12
N GLY A 103 3.52 0.58 10.69
CA GLY A 103 2.07 0.55 10.57
C GLY A 103 1.56 -0.64 9.75
N ALA A 104 0.37 -1.15 10.07
CA ALA A 104 -0.23 -2.30 9.37
C ALA A 104 -0.62 -2.01 7.91
N ASP A 105 -0.76 -0.73 7.55
CA ASP A 105 -1.11 -0.21 6.23
C ASP A 105 0.11 0.06 5.32
N TRP A 106 1.29 -0.41 5.72
CA TRP A 106 2.58 -0.20 5.02
C TRP A 106 2.55 -0.49 3.52
N LYS A 107 1.72 -1.45 3.10
CA LYS A 107 1.67 -1.88 1.71
C LYS A 107 1.11 -0.80 0.79
N THR A 108 0.21 0.05 1.25
CA THR A 108 -0.45 1.05 0.38
C THR A 108 -0.28 2.48 0.86
N ASN A 109 0.25 2.69 2.06
CA ASN A 109 0.38 4.02 2.65
C ASN A 109 1.82 4.57 2.57
N PRO A 110 2.10 5.58 1.72
CA PRO A 110 3.40 6.24 1.66
C PRO A 110 3.88 6.79 2.98
N LYS A 111 2.97 7.32 3.81
CA LYS A 111 3.33 7.89 5.12
C LYS A 111 4.00 6.81 5.98
N THR A 112 3.45 5.60 5.96
CA THR A 112 3.99 4.46 6.70
C THR A 112 5.35 4.02 6.14
N GLN A 113 5.49 3.97 4.81
CA GLN A 113 6.75 3.64 4.15
C GLN A 113 7.84 4.70 4.43
N ILE A 114 7.49 5.99 4.39
CA ILE A 114 8.39 7.11 4.68
C ILE A 114 8.84 7.06 6.14
N LYS A 115 7.90 6.84 7.07
CA LYS A 115 8.22 6.68 8.49
C LYS A 115 9.24 5.56 8.69
N TRP A 116 8.96 4.37 8.15
CA TRP A 116 9.88 3.25 8.25
C TRP A 116 11.24 3.54 7.63
N GLY A 117 11.27 4.16 6.44
CA GLY A 117 12.51 4.53 5.75
C GLY A 117 13.37 5.50 6.53
N LEU A 118 12.75 6.50 7.18
CA LEU A 118 13.45 7.43 8.07
C LEU A 118 14.03 6.71 9.29
N ASP A 119 13.25 5.85 9.94
CA ASP A 119 13.71 5.06 11.10
C ASP A 119 14.89 4.15 10.71
N TYR A 120 14.82 3.51 9.54
CA TYR A 120 15.91 2.69 9.00
C TYR A 120 17.18 3.52 8.73
N MET A 121 17.05 4.66 8.05
CA MET A 121 18.20 5.54 7.77
C MET A 121 18.85 6.07 9.04
N ASN A 122 18.03 6.49 10.02
CA ASN A 122 18.51 6.97 11.31
C ASN A 122 19.23 5.87 12.09
N SER A 123 18.67 4.65 12.13
CA SER A 123 19.28 3.53 12.86
C SER A 123 20.58 3.04 12.21
N ARG A 124 20.60 2.90 10.88
CA ARG A 124 21.72 2.28 10.16
C ARG A 124 22.86 3.26 9.85
N TYR A 125 22.53 4.51 9.57
CA TYR A 125 23.46 5.54 9.09
C TYR A 125 23.56 6.76 10.01
N GLY A 126 22.64 6.90 10.98
CA GLY A 126 22.55 8.08 11.85
C GLY A 126 21.65 9.19 11.30
N SER A 127 21.49 9.30 9.97
CA SER A 127 20.53 10.23 9.34
C SER A 127 20.32 9.94 7.85
N PRO A 128 19.24 10.45 7.21
CA PRO A 128 19.11 10.47 5.75
C PRO A 128 20.29 11.09 5.01
N THR A 129 20.88 12.18 5.53
CA THR A 129 22.08 12.77 4.92
C THR A 129 23.28 11.82 4.95
N ALA A 130 23.52 11.13 6.07
CA ALA A 130 24.58 10.15 6.17
C ALA A 130 24.32 8.91 5.29
N ALA A 131 23.06 8.47 5.20
CA ALA A 131 22.64 7.41 4.28
C ALA A 131 22.91 7.79 2.83
N TRP A 132 22.63 9.05 2.44
CA TRP A 132 22.91 9.52 1.09
C TRP A 132 24.42 9.58 0.80
N SER A 133 25.23 10.07 1.74
CA SER A 133 26.70 10.02 1.59
C SER A 133 27.22 8.59 1.43
N PHE A 134 26.67 7.64 2.18
CA PHE A 134 27.00 6.23 2.04
C PHE A 134 26.59 5.68 0.66
N TRP A 135 25.37 5.99 0.20
CA TRP A 135 24.86 5.59 -1.11
C TRP A 135 25.76 6.11 -2.24
N GLN A 136 26.19 7.37 -2.17
CA GLN A 136 27.08 7.95 -3.20
C GLN A 136 28.41 7.21 -3.33
N ALA A 137 28.92 6.62 -2.24
CA ALA A 137 30.18 5.88 -2.23
C ALA A 137 30.02 4.41 -2.64
N ASN A 138 28.85 3.81 -2.42
CA ASN A 138 28.67 2.36 -2.51
C ASN A 138 27.64 1.90 -3.55
N GLY A 139 26.72 2.76 -3.96
CA GLY A 139 25.58 2.43 -4.83
C GLY A 139 24.46 1.66 -4.13
N TRP A 140 24.49 1.54 -2.80
CA TRP A 140 23.47 0.92 -1.97
C TRP A 140 23.35 1.63 -0.61
N TYR A 141 22.25 1.39 0.11
CA TYR A 141 22.03 1.81 1.51
C TYR A 141 21.11 0.80 2.23
#